data_AF-A0A3C2E2H0-F1
#
_entry.id   AF-A0A3C2E2H0-F1
#
_cell.length_a   1.000
_cell.length_b   1.000
_cell.length_c   1.000
_cell.angle_alpha   90.00
_cell.angle_beta   90.00
_cell.angle_gamma   90.00
#
_symmetry.space_group_name_H-M   'P 1'
#
loop_
_entity.id
_entity.type
_entity.pdbx_description
1 polymer ?
#
loop_
_entity_poly.entity_id
_entity_poly.type
_entity_poly.pdbx_seq_one_letter_code
_entity_poly.pdbx_strand_id
1 'polypeptide(L)'
;MTAPVGSKANPSKFDCYPDLADDEPYFVIRADDPLASALVELHAYIGAGQSGAAHNKLAEIMELTRSKAPRPSDSPKYRETFAISSSMDKWRDSKR
;
A
#
# COMPACT_ATOMS: atom_id res chain seq x y z
N MET A 1 -21.31 16.78 -7.55
CA MET A 1 -20.44 16.24 -6.48
C MET A 1 -19.01 16.31 -6.98
N THR A 2 -18.07 16.78 -6.16
CA THR A 2 -16.63 16.80 -6.52
C THR A 2 -16.06 15.39 -6.38
N ALA A 3 -15.20 14.96 -7.29
CA ALA A 3 -14.58 13.64 -7.22
C ALA A 3 -13.66 13.51 -5.98
N PRO A 4 -13.55 12.31 -5.36
CA PRO A 4 -12.70 12.11 -4.18
C PRO A 4 -11.23 12.39 -4.46
N VAL A 5 -10.51 12.96 -3.49
CA VAL A 5 -9.05 13.20 -3.58
C VAL A 5 -8.30 11.88 -3.79
N GLY A 6 -7.34 11.87 -4.71
CA GLY A 6 -6.57 10.67 -5.06
C GLY A 6 -7.30 9.72 -5.99
N SER A 7 -8.49 10.08 -6.49
CA SER A 7 -9.17 9.33 -7.54
C SER A 7 -8.67 9.72 -8.93
N LYS A 8 -8.94 8.89 -9.94
CA LYS A 8 -8.61 9.20 -11.34
C LYS A 8 -9.18 10.55 -11.83
N ALA A 9 -10.35 10.95 -11.32
CA ALA A 9 -11.02 12.19 -11.70
C ALA A 9 -10.66 13.40 -10.79
N ASN A 10 -9.90 13.18 -9.72
CA ASN A 10 -9.32 14.21 -8.87
C ASN A 10 -7.98 13.67 -8.31
N PRO A 11 -6.94 13.59 -9.16
CA PRO A 11 -5.65 13.02 -8.77
C PRO A 11 -5.03 13.77 -7.61
N SER A 12 -4.23 13.06 -6.80
CA SER A 12 -3.45 13.72 -5.76
C SER A 12 -2.40 14.62 -6.39
N LYS A 13 -2.06 15.73 -5.73
CA LYS A 13 -0.88 16.54 -6.08
C LYS A 13 0.45 15.77 -5.92
N PHE A 14 0.40 14.61 -5.27
CA PHE A 14 1.52 13.69 -5.05
C PHE A 14 1.29 12.33 -5.74
N ASP A 15 0.44 12.28 -6.77
CA ASP A 15 0.28 11.07 -7.57
C ASP A 15 1.59 10.79 -8.32
N CYS A 16 2.28 9.70 -7.97
CA CYS A 16 3.55 9.33 -8.58
C CYS A 16 3.38 8.58 -9.90
N TYR A 17 2.16 8.19 -10.27
CA TYR A 17 1.93 7.39 -11.47
C TYR A 17 2.51 8.01 -12.76
N PRO A 18 2.41 9.33 -12.99
CA PRO A 18 3.03 9.96 -14.16
C PRO A 18 4.56 10.01 -14.13
N ASP A 19 5.16 9.87 -12.95
CA ASP A 19 6.61 10.00 -12.73
C ASP A 19 7.34 8.65 -12.69
N LEU A 20 6.61 7.53 -12.68
CA LEU A 20 7.19 6.18 -12.68
C LEU A 20 8.02 5.93 -13.95
N ALA A 21 9.18 5.31 -13.79
CA ALA A 21 9.91 4.80 -14.95
C ALA A 21 9.16 3.63 -15.62
N ASP A 22 9.39 3.41 -16.92
CA ASP A 22 8.77 2.31 -17.67
C ASP A 22 9.06 0.91 -17.07
N ASP A 23 10.18 0.77 -16.36
CA ASP A 23 10.63 -0.47 -15.71
C ASP A 23 10.39 -0.50 -14.20
N GLU A 24 9.80 0.55 -13.60
CA GLU A 24 9.61 0.66 -12.15
C GLU A 24 8.39 -0.15 -11.68
N PRO A 25 8.57 -1.18 -10.84
CA PRO A 25 7.46 -1.95 -10.30
C PRO A 25 6.66 -1.13 -9.28
N TYR A 26 5.34 -1.10 -9.42
CA TYR A 26 4.43 -0.46 -8.48
C TYR A 26 3.28 -1.39 -8.08
N PHE A 27 2.61 -1.09 -6.97
CA PHE A 27 1.45 -1.85 -6.50
C PHE A 27 0.34 -0.90 -6.06
N VAL A 28 -0.89 -1.16 -6.52
CA VAL A 28 -2.05 -0.31 -6.21
C VAL A 28 -2.96 -1.01 -5.21
N ILE A 29 -3.25 -0.33 -4.11
CA ILE A 29 -4.28 -0.74 -3.15
C ILE A 29 -5.55 0.06 -3.47
N ARG A 30 -6.64 -0.64 -3.81
CA ARG A 30 -7.92 -0.01 -4.15
C ARG A 30 -8.65 0.41 -2.88
N ALA A 31 -9.42 1.50 -2.95
CA ALA A 31 -10.27 1.98 -1.84
C ALA A 31 -11.34 0.97 -1.37
N ASP A 32 -11.68 -0.01 -2.22
CA ASP A 32 -12.59 -1.11 -1.90
C ASP A 32 -11.93 -2.20 -1.03
N ASP A 33 -10.60 -2.16 -0.87
CA ASP A 33 -9.92 -2.97 0.14
C ASP A 33 -10.15 -2.33 1.52
N PRO A 34 -10.74 -3.04 2.49
CA PRO A 34 -11.03 -2.50 3.82
C PRO A 34 -9.79 -2.02 4.58
N LEU A 35 -8.59 -2.48 4.20
CA LEU A 35 -7.34 -2.07 4.84
C LEU A 35 -6.69 -0.86 4.15
N ALA A 36 -7.22 -0.40 3.02
CA ALA A 36 -6.56 0.59 2.17
C ALA A 36 -6.24 1.89 2.91
N SER A 37 -7.22 2.49 3.60
CA SER A 37 -7.01 3.74 4.35
C SER A 37 -6.01 3.55 5.48
N ALA A 38 -6.13 2.47 6.25
CA ALA A 38 -5.26 2.18 7.38
C ALA A 38 -3.80 1.95 6.95
N LEU A 39 -3.58 1.28 5.80
CA LEU A 39 -2.24 1.08 5.24
C LEU A 39 -1.61 2.40 4.75
N VAL A 40 -2.39 3.29 4.14
CA VAL A 40 -1.93 4.62 3.73
C VAL A 40 -1.56 5.48 4.95
N GLU A 41 -2.37 5.45 6.01
CA GLU A 41 -2.07 6.15 7.27
C GLU A 41 -0.82 5.60 7.95
N LEU A 42 -0.66 4.27 8.00
CA LEU A 42 0.53 3.63 8.55
C LEU A 42 1.80 4.10 7.82
N HIS A 43 1.77 4.13 6.49
CA HIS A 43 2.88 4.63 5.69
C HIS A 43 3.22 6.09 6.03
N ALA A 44 2.20 6.95 6.18
CA ALA A 44 2.39 8.35 6.56
C ALA A 44 3.01 8.50 7.97
N TYR A 45 2.54 7.73 8.96
CA TYR A 45 3.11 7.77 10.32
C TYR A 45 4.56 7.32 10.38
N ILE A 46 4.92 6.28 9.61
CA ILE A 46 6.31 5.82 9.49
C ILE A 46 7.19 6.92 8.87
N GLY A 47 6.76 7.50 7.74
CA GLY A 47 7.50 8.57 7.07
C GLY A 47 7.67 9.84 7.92
N ALA A 48 6.71 10.12 8.80
CA ALA A 48 6.76 11.25 9.74
C ALA A 48 7.56 10.96 11.02
N GLY A 49 8.12 9.75 11.20
CA GLY A 49 8.84 9.37 12.42
C GLY A 49 7.96 9.19 13.66
N GLN A 50 6.64 9.06 13.49
CA GLN A 50 5.68 8.94 14.59
C GLN A 50 5.49 7.48 15.00
N SER A 51 6.53 6.86 15.56
CA SER A 51 6.55 5.42 15.84
C SER A 51 5.41 4.93 16.75
N GLY A 52 4.99 5.72 17.73
CA GLY A 52 3.86 5.37 18.60
C GLY A 52 2.52 5.34 17.85
N ALA A 53 2.26 6.31 16.99
CA ALA A 53 1.06 6.34 16.16
C ALA A 53 1.08 5.20 15.12
N ALA A 54 2.24 4.93 14.51
CA ALA A 54 2.42 3.81 13.61
C ALA A 54 2.14 2.46 14.29
N HIS A 55 2.64 2.27 15.52
CA HIS A 55 2.39 1.06 16.29
C HIS A 55 0.90 0.85 16.57
N ASN A 56 0.20 1.90 17.01
CA ASN A 56 -1.25 1.84 17.27
C ASN A 56 -2.03 1.52 15.99
N LYS A 57 -1.64 2.12 14.85
CA LYS A 57 -2.28 1.85 13.55
C LYS A 57 -2.06 0.41 13.10
N LEU A 58 -0.88 -0.16 13.35
CA LEU A 58 -0.62 -1.57 13.07
C LEU A 58 -1.51 -2.49 13.91
N ALA A 59 -1.68 -2.20 15.21
CA ALA A 59 -2.57 -2.96 16.07
C ALA A 59 -4.04 -2.90 15.58
N GLU A 60 -4.50 -1.75 15.12
CA GLU A 60 -5.83 -1.58 14.52
C GLU A 60 -6.00 -2.44 13.25
N ILE A 61 -5.00 -2.47 12.37
CA ILE A 61 -5.02 -3.33 11.17
C ILE A 61 -5.15 -4.81 11.55
N MET A 62 -4.43 -5.25 12.58
CA MET A 62 -4.53 -6.63 13.06
C MET A 62 -5.94 -6.94 13.60
N GLU A 63 -6.57 -6.00 14.29
CA GLU A 63 -7.95 -6.17 14.77
C GLU A 63 -8.97 -6.22 13.61
N LEU A 64 -8.83 -5.35 12.61
CA LEU A 64 -9.71 -5.34 11.42
C LEU A 64 -9.71 -6.67 10.65
N THR A 65 -8.60 -7.40 10.72
CA THR A 65 -8.45 -8.70 10.04
C THR A 65 -8.80 -9.89 10.93
N ARG A 66 -8.98 -9.69 12.24
CA ARG A 66 -9.16 -10.76 13.23
C ARG A 66 -10.34 -11.68 12.97
N SER A 67 -11.45 -11.13 12.47
CA SER A 67 -12.69 -11.85 12.23
C SER A 67 -12.72 -12.61 10.89
N LYS A 68 -11.78 -12.32 9.99
CA LYS A 68 -11.64 -13.03 8.70
C LYS A 68 -10.59 -14.12 8.85
N ALA A 69 -10.93 -15.33 8.44
CA ALA A 69 -9.93 -16.39 8.33
C ALA A 69 -8.75 -15.89 7.47
N PRO A 70 -7.50 -16.15 7.88
CA PRO A 70 -6.34 -15.86 7.05
C PRO A 70 -6.58 -16.45 5.67
N ARG A 71 -6.42 -15.64 4.62
CA ARG A 71 -6.54 -16.19 3.28
C ARG A 71 -5.42 -17.22 3.08
N PRO A 72 -5.66 -18.30 2.31
CA PRO A 72 -4.65 -19.31 2.06
C PRO A 72 -3.36 -18.67 1.54
N SER A 73 -2.23 -19.00 2.17
CA SER A 73 -0.90 -18.46 1.82
C SER A 73 -0.49 -18.80 0.38
N ASP A 74 -1.12 -19.82 -0.20
CA ASP A 74 -0.90 -20.31 -1.54
C ASP A 74 -1.81 -19.66 -2.59
N SER A 75 -2.69 -18.73 -2.19
CA SER A 75 -3.56 -18.00 -3.13
C SER A 75 -2.72 -17.29 -4.20
N PRO A 76 -3.07 -17.45 -5.50
CA PRO A 76 -2.35 -16.81 -6.60
C PRO A 76 -2.17 -15.30 -6.43
N LYS A 77 -3.17 -14.64 -5.82
CA LYS A 77 -3.14 -13.19 -5.54
C LYS A 77 -1.97 -12.81 -4.63
N TYR A 78 -1.74 -13.53 -3.52
CA TYR A 78 -0.65 -13.18 -2.61
C TYR A 78 0.71 -13.57 -3.15
N ARG A 79 0.80 -14.68 -3.90
CA ARG A 79 2.04 -15.02 -4.61
C ARG A 79 2.48 -13.88 -5.53
N GLU A 80 1.54 -13.30 -6.26
CA GLU A 80 1.81 -12.16 -7.12
C GLU A 80 2.18 -10.91 -6.31
N THR A 81 1.45 -10.57 -5.24
CA THR A 81 1.82 -9.44 -4.36
C THR A 81 3.24 -9.59 -3.78
N PHE A 82 3.62 -10.78 -3.30
CA PHE A 82 4.97 -11.04 -2.81
C PHE A 82 6.02 -10.98 -3.92
N ALA A 83 5.69 -11.46 -5.12
CA ALA A 83 6.58 -11.34 -6.28
C ALA A 83 6.82 -9.88 -6.66
N ILE A 84 5.76 -9.05 -6.68
CA ILE A 84 5.86 -7.61 -6.93
C ILE A 84 6.72 -6.94 -5.86
N SER A 85 6.48 -7.24 -4.57
CA SER A 85 7.30 -6.74 -3.46
C SER A 85 8.77 -7.09 -3.64
N SER A 86 9.09 -8.33 -4.01
CA SER A 86 10.47 -8.75 -4.27
C SER A 86 11.08 -8.03 -5.47
N SER A 87 10.30 -7.78 -6.52
CA SER A 87 10.76 -7.02 -7.69
C SER A 87 11.05 -5.56 -7.35
N MET A 88 10.27 -4.93 -6.47
CA MET A 88 10.52 -3.56 -5.98
C MET A 88 11.87 -3.46 -5.27
N ASP A 89 12.19 -4.41 -4.39
CA ASP A 89 13.46 -4.43 -3.69
C ASP A 89 14.64 -4.59 -4.65
N LYS A 90 14.54 -5.53 -5.59
CA LYS A 90 15.56 -5.76 -6.62
C LYS A 90 15.77 -4.55 -7.53
N TRP A 91 14.69 -3.94 -8.02
CA TRP A 91 14.77 -2.76 -8.86
C TRP A 91 15.48 -1.62 -8.13
N ARG A 92 15.09 -1.33 -6.88
CA ARG A 92 15.72 -0.30 -6.06
C ARG A 92 17.20 -0.57 -5.80
N ASP A 93 17.57 -1.81 -5.48
CA ASP A 93 18.96 -2.18 -5.22
C ASP A 93 19.83 -2.10 -6.50
N SER A 94 19.25 -2.34 -7.68
CA SER A 94 19.97 -2.19 -8.96
C SER A 94 20.31 -0.74 -9.35
N LYS A 95 19.65 0.24 -8.72
CA LYS A 95 19.85 1.68 -8.98
C LYS A 95 20.75 2.35 -7.93
N ARG A 96 21.18 1.62 -6.89
CA ARG A 96 22.11 2.07 -5.84
C ARG A 96 23.55 1.84 -6.25
#